data_AF-A0A924Z7J3-F1
#
_entry.id   AF-A0A924Z7J3-F1
#
_cell.length_a   1.000
_cell.length_b   1.000
_cell.length_c   1.000
_cell.angle_alpha   90.00
_cell.angle_beta   90.00
_cell.angle_gamma   90.00
#
_symmetry.space_group_name_H-M   'P 1'
#
loop_
_entity.id
_entity.type
_entity.pdbx_description
1 polymer ?
#
loop_
_entity_poly.entity_id
_entity_poly.type
_entity_poly.pdbx_seq_one_letter_code
_entity_poly.pdbx_strand_id
1 'polypeptide(L)'
;GQAYAGNASTDPHRVSQLNIGAGTTFTDAGAVAAAGTKYIGYDGGQVNNTGTYVRNGLGTTLGSHGFNNTGTVQINAGTFGLTGAGNLRSQSSGQINVAAGTTLLLGDALISAGTIQNNGRVLLSTSALTDVAAAATIGGAWEMSQGSAEWRLAGTHSITSLAMAGGQLGGNSVLNTGSASFGGAVLGRADSTQGTINVAGNASFSGAALATLRYGQVLNLNGNTSWSAGNGRIEVGQAYAGNASTDPHRVSQLNIGAGTTFTDAGAAGAAGTKYIGYDGGQVNNAGTYVRNGLGTTQSILGFNNTGTVLLNAGRLAVDQHFRNTGVVELAGGAVLKGSDQVFINHGTLQGTGTVETLNASHALSNLGSINPGSLGAGGLLSVTGDLNLALVGTLNIDLVAPGQNDRVAISDDLSVSGTLAVWAAGYTLQLGDRFVVASFDQLVGASAFTRVTWNGLTNDVFAVEYNAHDITLRVAAVPEPQTWLMLLGGLAALGYRRWRAPHAA
;
A
#
# COMPACT_ATOMS: atom_id res chain seq x y z
N GLY A 1 -2.93 -47.05 27.21
CA GLY A 1 -3.83 -47.56 28.27
C GLY A 1 -5.24 -47.24 27.85
N GLN A 2 -6.23 -48.03 28.27
CA GLN A 2 -7.63 -47.71 28.01
C GLN A 2 -8.02 -46.42 28.71
N ALA A 3 -8.77 -45.57 27.99
CA ALA A 3 -9.19 -44.25 28.40
C ALA A 3 -10.00 -44.24 29.70
N TYR A 4 -9.60 -43.38 30.63
CA TYR A 4 -10.53 -42.84 31.61
C TYR A 4 -10.99 -41.48 31.07
N ALA A 5 -12.25 -41.42 30.61
CA ALA A 5 -12.92 -40.19 30.20
C ALA A 5 -13.38 -39.40 31.45
N GLY A 6 -12.43 -39.08 32.32
CA GLY A 6 -12.63 -38.27 33.52
C GLY A 6 -12.02 -36.90 33.32
N ASN A 7 -12.81 -35.86 33.53
CA ASN A 7 -12.34 -34.48 33.67
C ASN A 7 -11.12 -34.44 34.60
N ALA A 8 -9.98 -33.94 34.11
CA ALA A 8 -8.66 -34.02 34.75
C ALA A 8 -8.53 -33.30 36.10
N SER A 9 -9.63 -32.85 36.73
CA SER A 9 -9.60 -32.02 37.93
C SER A 9 -9.89 -32.75 39.24
N THR A 10 -10.16 -34.07 39.27
CA THR A 10 -10.40 -34.82 40.53
C THR A 10 -9.87 -36.26 40.55
N ASP A 11 -8.94 -36.66 39.68
CA ASP A 11 -8.34 -37.99 39.73
C ASP A 11 -7.29 -38.09 40.87
N PRO A 12 -7.44 -39.01 41.85
CA PRO A 12 -6.43 -39.23 42.91
C PRO A 12 -5.12 -39.85 42.41
N HIS A 13 -5.04 -40.31 41.16
CA HIS A 13 -3.85 -40.91 40.59
C HIS A 13 -2.97 -39.87 39.88
N ARG A 14 -1.67 -39.87 40.21
CA ARG A 14 -0.69 -39.00 39.54
C ARG A 14 -0.61 -39.35 38.05
N VAL A 15 -0.64 -38.33 37.21
CA VAL A 15 -0.39 -38.43 35.76
C VAL A 15 0.94 -39.16 35.53
N SER A 16 0.96 -40.15 34.63
CA SER A 16 2.19 -40.86 34.26
C SER A 16 3.20 -39.91 33.61
N GLN A 17 4.48 -40.07 33.94
CA GLN A 17 5.55 -39.17 33.49
C GLN A 17 6.70 -39.95 32.85
N LEU A 18 7.16 -39.49 31.70
CA LEU A 18 8.45 -39.86 31.11
C LEU A 18 9.43 -38.70 31.32
N ASN A 19 10.52 -38.94 32.05
CA ASN A 19 11.54 -37.93 32.32
C ASN A 19 12.82 -38.25 31.53
N ILE A 20 13.23 -37.33 30.66
CA ILE A 20 14.53 -37.34 29.99
C ILE A 20 15.43 -36.42 30.82
N GLY A 21 16.29 -37.03 31.63
CA GLY A 21 17.13 -36.35 32.62
C GLY A 21 18.23 -35.50 31.98
N ALA A 22 18.67 -34.46 32.69
CA ALA A 22 19.80 -33.64 32.29
C ALA A 22 21.05 -34.52 32.01
N GLY A 23 21.78 -34.21 30.93
CA GLY A 23 22.93 -35.01 30.49
C GLY A 23 22.58 -36.34 29.79
N THR A 24 21.30 -36.71 29.69
CA THR A 24 20.86 -37.91 28.97
C THR A 24 20.33 -37.58 27.58
N THR A 25 20.30 -38.59 26.70
CA THR A 25 19.74 -38.48 25.35
C THR A 25 18.65 -39.52 25.14
N PHE A 26 17.49 -39.09 24.64
CA PHE A 26 16.43 -39.96 24.12
C PHE A 26 16.42 -39.85 22.60
N THR A 27 16.60 -40.97 21.88
CA THR A 27 16.60 -40.97 20.41
C THR A 27 15.32 -41.59 19.88
N ASP A 28 14.54 -40.77 19.17
CA ASP A 28 13.40 -41.20 18.38
C ASP A 28 13.83 -41.45 16.92
N ALA A 29 13.77 -42.71 16.49
CA ALA A 29 14.08 -43.13 15.11
C ALA A 29 12.97 -42.80 14.09
N GLY A 30 11.88 -42.17 14.55
CA GLY A 30 10.77 -41.75 13.70
C GLY A 30 9.75 -42.84 13.43
N ALA A 31 8.90 -42.61 12.42
CA ALA A 31 7.90 -43.57 11.99
C ALA A 31 8.46 -44.54 10.95
N VAL A 32 7.79 -45.68 10.77
CA VAL A 32 8.19 -46.73 9.81
C VAL A 32 8.12 -46.25 8.36
N ALA A 33 7.29 -45.24 8.05
CA ALA A 33 7.10 -44.70 6.72
C ALA A 33 6.93 -43.18 6.73
N ALA A 34 7.13 -42.53 5.58
CA ALA A 34 7.03 -41.07 5.43
C ALA A 34 5.63 -40.50 5.76
N ALA A 35 4.57 -41.27 5.52
CA ALA A 35 3.20 -40.90 5.90
C ALA A 35 2.82 -41.33 7.34
N GLY A 36 3.72 -42.01 8.04
CA GLY A 36 3.45 -42.55 9.38
C GLY A 36 3.52 -41.48 10.46
N THR A 37 2.67 -41.62 11.48
CA THR A 37 2.66 -40.77 12.68
C THR A 37 2.90 -41.62 13.93
N LYS A 38 3.80 -41.16 14.79
CA LYS A 38 4.07 -41.70 16.12
C LYS A 38 3.72 -40.65 17.17
N TYR A 39 3.41 -41.09 18.38
CA TYR A 39 3.10 -40.21 19.50
C TYR A 39 4.03 -40.47 20.68
N ILE A 40 4.35 -39.42 21.42
CA ILE A 40 5.00 -39.47 22.73
C ILE A 40 4.22 -38.54 23.67
N GLY A 41 3.84 -39.02 24.86
CA GLY A 41 2.95 -38.28 25.78
C GLY A 41 1.45 -38.35 25.46
N TYR A 42 1.01 -39.27 24.60
CA TYR A 42 -0.40 -39.38 24.22
C TYR A 42 -1.34 -39.70 25.41
N ASP A 43 -2.60 -39.27 25.32
CA ASP A 43 -3.68 -39.56 26.29
C ASP A 43 -3.44 -38.99 27.70
N GLY A 44 -2.83 -37.80 27.78
CA GLY A 44 -2.64 -37.05 29.02
C GLY A 44 -1.35 -37.33 29.79
N GLY A 45 -0.49 -38.24 29.31
CA GLY A 45 0.83 -38.49 29.90
C GLY A 45 1.83 -37.34 29.69
N GLN A 46 2.61 -36.98 30.71
CA GLN A 46 3.59 -35.89 30.62
C GLN A 46 4.95 -36.41 30.15
N VAL A 47 5.62 -35.63 29.30
CA VAL A 47 7.01 -35.89 28.90
C VAL A 47 7.84 -34.69 29.31
N ASN A 48 8.77 -34.87 30.27
CA ASN A 48 9.64 -33.80 30.74
C ASN A 48 11.04 -34.00 30.17
N ASN A 49 11.42 -33.13 29.24
CA ASN A 49 12.75 -33.12 28.64
C ASN A 49 13.64 -32.05 29.29
N THR A 50 14.52 -32.49 30.18
CA THR A 50 15.63 -31.68 30.74
C THR A 50 16.98 -32.04 30.09
N GLY A 51 17.04 -33.14 29.36
CA GLY A 51 18.19 -33.61 28.59
C GLY A 51 18.10 -33.26 27.11
N THR A 52 18.48 -34.21 26.25
CA THR A 52 18.38 -34.06 24.79
C THR A 52 17.39 -35.06 24.20
N TYR A 53 16.36 -34.57 23.52
CA TYR A 53 15.48 -35.38 22.67
C TYR A 53 15.93 -35.25 21.21
N VAL A 54 16.30 -36.36 20.58
CA VAL A 54 16.76 -36.37 19.18
C VAL A 54 15.71 -37.04 18.31
N ARG A 55 15.17 -36.29 17.35
CA ARG A 55 14.24 -36.78 16.34
C ARG A 55 14.95 -37.05 15.00
N ASN A 56 14.99 -38.32 14.61
CA ASN A 56 15.59 -38.85 13.38
C ASN A 56 14.56 -39.67 12.56
N GLY A 57 14.89 -40.02 11.31
CA GLY A 57 14.08 -40.90 10.46
C GLY A 57 12.82 -40.27 9.85
N LEU A 58 12.00 -41.10 9.22
CA LEU A 58 10.86 -40.68 8.39
C LEU A 58 9.62 -40.29 9.21
N GLY A 59 8.66 -39.63 8.56
CA GLY A 59 7.33 -39.37 9.10
C GLY A 59 7.29 -38.35 10.22
N THR A 60 6.20 -38.40 11.00
CA THR A 60 5.88 -37.42 12.04
C THR A 60 5.94 -38.07 13.42
N THR A 61 6.54 -37.38 14.38
CA THR A 61 6.38 -37.68 15.81
C THR A 61 5.71 -36.52 16.51
N LEU A 62 4.57 -36.77 17.17
CA LEU A 62 3.85 -35.77 17.94
C LEU A 62 4.15 -35.95 19.44
N GLY A 63 4.83 -34.97 20.01
CA GLY A 63 4.85 -34.70 21.45
C GLY A 63 3.51 -34.10 21.84
N SER A 64 2.55 -34.96 22.17
CA SER A 64 1.17 -34.56 22.42
C SER A 64 0.89 -34.45 23.91
N HIS A 65 -0.06 -33.58 24.29
CA HIS A 65 -0.67 -33.53 25.63
C HIS A 65 0.30 -33.36 26.82
N GLY A 66 1.30 -32.46 26.68
CA GLY A 66 2.21 -32.10 27.78
C GLY A 66 3.65 -32.55 27.57
N PHE A 67 4.19 -32.34 26.36
CA PHE A 67 5.62 -32.37 26.15
C PHE A 67 6.25 -31.07 26.66
N ASN A 68 6.99 -31.14 27.76
CA ASN A 68 7.62 -30.01 28.45
C ASN A 68 9.13 -30.04 28.17
N ASN A 69 9.62 -29.08 27.39
CA ASN A 69 11.05 -28.96 27.07
C ASN A 69 11.72 -27.82 27.84
N THR A 70 12.63 -28.16 28.75
CA THR A 70 13.58 -27.23 29.38
C THR A 70 15.02 -27.53 28.96
N GLY A 71 15.28 -28.68 28.33
CA GLY A 71 16.55 -29.09 27.74
C GLY A 71 16.62 -28.76 26.25
N THR A 72 17.08 -29.73 25.44
CA THR A 72 17.25 -29.58 23.99
C THR A 72 16.37 -30.56 23.22
N VAL A 73 15.69 -30.08 22.18
CA VAL A 73 15.09 -30.91 21.12
C VAL A 73 15.89 -30.71 19.84
N GLN A 74 16.41 -31.79 19.26
CA GLN A 74 17.12 -31.81 17.98
C GLN A 74 16.24 -32.48 16.93
N ILE A 75 15.77 -31.74 15.93
CA ILE A 75 14.98 -32.28 14.82
C ILE A 75 15.90 -32.42 13.62
N ASN A 76 16.46 -33.62 13.44
CA ASN A 76 17.44 -33.90 12.38
C ASN A 76 16.81 -34.47 11.11
N ALA A 77 15.63 -35.09 11.21
CA ALA A 77 14.87 -35.59 10.08
C ALA A 77 13.36 -35.63 10.41
N GLY A 78 12.53 -35.62 9.37
CA GLY A 78 11.07 -35.74 9.48
C GLY A 78 10.40 -34.53 10.15
N THR A 79 9.27 -34.79 10.80
CA THR A 79 8.49 -33.79 11.53
C THR A 79 8.46 -34.11 13.02
N PHE A 80 8.74 -33.13 13.86
CA PHE A 80 8.41 -33.21 15.30
C PHE A 80 7.31 -32.20 15.61
N GLY A 81 6.25 -32.64 16.28
CA GLY A 81 5.14 -31.78 16.68
C GLY A 81 5.15 -31.52 18.18
N LEU A 82 5.06 -30.26 18.58
CA LEU A 82 4.56 -29.89 19.90
C LEU A 82 3.06 -29.67 19.76
N THR A 83 2.28 -30.64 20.22
CA THR A 83 0.82 -30.58 20.13
C THR A 83 0.13 -30.74 21.48
N GLY A 84 -1.07 -30.22 21.64
CA GLY A 84 -1.84 -30.35 22.88
C GLY A 84 -3.26 -29.81 22.76
N ALA A 85 -3.95 -29.70 23.89
CA ALA A 85 -5.24 -29.02 23.98
C ALA A 85 -5.46 -28.50 25.41
N GLY A 86 -6.06 -27.32 25.56
CA GLY A 86 -6.47 -26.77 26.85
C GLY A 86 -5.31 -26.63 27.86
N ASN A 87 -5.43 -27.28 29.02
CA ASN A 87 -4.40 -27.24 30.08
C ASN A 87 -3.22 -28.19 29.83
N LEU A 88 -3.28 -29.02 28.78
CA LEU A 88 -2.25 -29.99 28.41
C LEU A 88 -1.46 -29.53 27.18
N ARG A 89 -1.25 -28.21 27.05
CA ARG A 89 -0.43 -27.64 25.98
C ARG A 89 1.01 -28.11 26.14
N SER A 90 1.60 -28.57 25.04
CA SER A 90 3.04 -28.80 25.00
C SER A 90 3.78 -27.46 25.05
N GLN A 91 4.88 -27.40 25.78
CA GLN A 91 5.58 -26.15 26.04
C GLN A 91 7.10 -26.31 25.95
N SER A 92 7.76 -25.22 25.60
CA SER A 92 9.22 -25.14 25.59
C SER A 92 9.72 -23.84 26.21
N SER A 93 10.64 -23.96 27.14
CA SER A 93 11.53 -22.90 27.61
C SER A 93 13.01 -23.21 27.33
N GLY A 94 13.30 -24.39 26.78
CA GLY A 94 14.63 -24.83 26.37
C GLY A 94 14.97 -24.52 24.90
N GLN A 95 15.97 -25.22 24.37
CA GLN A 95 16.42 -25.10 22.99
C GLN A 95 15.67 -26.08 22.07
N ILE A 96 15.27 -25.62 20.88
CA ILE A 96 14.77 -26.46 19.79
C ILE A 96 15.58 -26.13 18.54
N ASN A 97 16.23 -27.14 17.97
CA ASN A 97 16.99 -27.01 16.73
C ASN A 97 16.23 -27.73 15.62
N VAL A 98 15.96 -27.01 14.54
CA VAL A 98 15.25 -27.52 13.36
C VAL A 98 16.26 -27.59 12.21
N ALA A 99 16.66 -28.79 11.82
CA ALA A 99 17.62 -28.97 10.72
C ALA A 99 16.98 -28.67 9.36
N ALA A 100 17.82 -28.39 8.36
CA ALA A 100 17.37 -28.19 6.99
C ALA A 100 16.58 -29.42 6.47
N GLY A 101 15.48 -29.18 5.77
CA GLY A 101 14.59 -30.23 5.26
C GLY A 101 13.68 -30.88 6.31
N THR A 102 13.67 -30.39 7.55
CA THR A 102 12.81 -30.89 8.64
C THR A 102 11.72 -29.90 9.02
N THR A 103 10.70 -30.37 9.75
CA THR A 103 9.60 -29.53 10.21
C THR A 103 9.42 -29.61 11.73
N LEU A 104 9.34 -28.44 12.38
CA LEU A 104 8.71 -28.30 13.69
C LEU A 104 7.23 -27.94 13.47
N LEU A 105 6.32 -28.80 13.90
CA LEU A 105 4.89 -28.56 13.88
C LEU A 105 4.44 -28.01 15.24
N LEU A 106 3.74 -26.88 15.25
CA LEU A 106 3.17 -26.29 16.47
C LEU A 106 1.65 -26.35 16.39
N GLY A 107 1.03 -27.07 17.32
CA GLY A 107 -0.42 -27.23 17.40
C GLY A 107 -0.93 -27.13 18.82
N ASP A 108 -1.28 -25.93 19.27
CA ASP A 108 -1.60 -25.61 20.66
C ASP A 108 -0.36 -25.66 21.56
N ALA A 109 0.72 -25.01 21.11
CA ALA A 109 2.01 -24.98 21.79
C ALA A 109 2.26 -23.64 22.50
N LEU A 110 3.05 -23.67 23.59
CA LEU A 110 3.54 -22.49 24.29
C LEU A 110 5.07 -22.44 24.29
N ILE A 111 5.65 -21.43 23.64
CA ILE A 111 7.09 -21.15 23.71
C ILE A 111 7.29 -20.05 24.74
N SER A 112 7.54 -20.43 25.99
CA SER A 112 7.57 -19.51 27.14
C SER A 112 8.93 -18.82 27.31
N ALA A 113 10.00 -19.42 26.83
CA ALA A 113 11.35 -18.86 26.79
C ALA A 113 12.24 -19.68 25.83
N GLY A 114 13.56 -19.51 25.91
CA GLY A 114 14.53 -20.35 25.22
C GLY A 114 14.73 -19.95 23.76
N THR A 115 15.15 -20.89 22.93
CA THR A 115 15.53 -20.60 21.54
C THR A 115 15.01 -21.64 20.56
N ILE A 116 14.38 -21.18 19.48
CA ILE A 116 14.11 -21.98 18.28
C ILE A 116 15.13 -21.59 17.20
N GLN A 117 16.17 -22.40 17.04
CA GLN A 117 17.13 -22.24 15.95
C GLN A 117 16.64 -23.03 14.73
N ASN A 118 16.13 -22.31 13.75
CA ASN A 118 15.39 -22.92 12.64
C ASN A 118 16.13 -22.75 11.30
N ASN A 119 16.73 -23.83 10.83
CA ASN A 119 17.26 -23.97 9.46
C ASN A 119 16.32 -24.76 8.55
N GLY A 120 15.18 -25.23 9.07
CA GLY A 120 14.15 -25.96 8.34
C GLY A 120 12.86 -25.14 8.23
N ARG A 121 11.74 -25.75 8.61
CA ARG A 121 10.40 -25.15 8.57
C ARG A 121 9.76 -25.21 9.95
N VAL A 122 9.18 -24.09 10.40
CA VAL A 122 8.19 -24.09 11.49
C VAL A 122 6.81 -23.95 10.87
N LEU A 123 5.93 -24.91 11.13
CA LEU A 123 4.57 -24.94 10.62
C LEU A 123 3.58 -24.87 11.78
N LEU A 124 2.65 -23.92 11.73
CA LEU A 124 1.51 -23.89 12.65
C LEU A 124 0.40 -24.78 12.09
N SER A 125 -0.11 -25.69 12.90
CA SER A 125 -1.20 -26.58 12.48
C SER A 125 -2.51 -25.81 12.30
N THR A 126 -3.37 -26.33 11.44
CA THR A 126 -4.71 -25.77 11.22
C THR A 126 -5.50 -25.69 12.52
N SER A 127 -6.15 -24.55 12.77
CA SER A 127 -7.05 -24.34 13.93
C SER A 127 -6.41 -24.43 15.31
N ALA A 128 -5.10 -24.20 15.41
CA ALA A 128 -4.36 -24.23 16.68
C ALA A 128 -3.90 -22.85 17.14
N LEU A 129 -3.75 -22.68 18.46
CA LEU A 129 -3.18 -21.49 19.10
C LEU A 129 -1.72 -21.70 19.51
N THR A 130 -0.80 -20.98 18.88
CA THR A 130 0.62 -20.96 19.29
C THR A 130 0.95 -19.64 19.96
N ASP A 131 1.43 -19.69 21.20
CA ASP A 131 1.93 -18.52 21.93
C ASP A 131 3.46 -18.53 21.95
N VAL A 132 4.09 -17.38 21.67
CA VAL A 132 5.52 -17.16 21.85
C VAL A 132 5.72 -15.94 22.73
N ALA A 133 6.31 -16.17 23.90
CA ALA A 133 6.56 -15.14 24.89
C ALA A 133 7.75 -14.24 24.50
N ALA A 134 7.82 -13.06 25.12
CA ALA A 134 8.91 -12.10 24.91
C ALA A 134 10.29 -12.62 25.30
N ALA A 135 10.36 -13.60 26.20
CA ALA A 135 11.61 -14.21 26.64
C ALA A 135 12.15 -15.27 25.66
N ALA A 136 11.37 -15.65 24.64
CA ALA A 136 11.82 -16.60 23.63
C ALA A 136 12.61 -15.88 22.52
N THR A 137 13.56 -16.60 21.92
CA THR A 137 14.23 -16.20 20.67
C THR A 137 13.81 -17.16 19.58
N ILE A 138 13.25 -16.65 18.50
CA ILE A 138 12.86 -17.45 17.32
C ILE A 138 13.65 -16.99 16.09
N GLY A 139 13.73 -17.85 15.07
CA GLY A 139 14.36 -17.53 13.79
C GLY A 139 13.83 -18.40 12.65
N GLY A 140 14.44 -18.28 11.47
CA GLY A 140 14.18 -19.12 10.30
C GLY A 140 12.83 -18.88 9.62
N ALA A 141 12.35 -19.87 8.86
CA ALA A 141 11.09 -19.80 8.12
C ALA A 141 9.88 -20.26 8.96
N TRP A 142 8.84 -19.42 8.99
CA TRP A 142 7.58 -19.68 9.68
C TRP A 142 6.41 -19.68 8.69
N GLU A 143 5.55 -20.69 8.81
CA GLU A 143 4.39 -20.87 7.94
C GLU A 143 3.12 -21.12 8.73
N MET A 144 2.05 -20.45 8.30
CA MET A 144 0.68 -20.69 8.71
C MET A 144 -0.08 -21.19 7.48
N SER A 145 -0.48 -22.46 7.53
CA SER A 145 -1.33 -23.04 6.49
C SER A 145 -2.74 -22.44 6.51
N GLN A 146 -3.58 -22.82 5.54
CA GLN A 146 -4.99 -22.44 5.52
C GLN A 146 -5.72 -22.85 6.82
N GLY A 147 -6.79 -22.13 7.18
CA GLY A 147 -7.61 -22.40 8.37
C GLY A 147 -7.52 -21.30 9.43
N SER A 148 -8.04 -21.56 10.63
CA SER A 148 -8.12 -20.60 11.74
C SER A 148 -6.93 -20.71 12.70
N ALA A 149 -5.75 -21.10 12.22
CA ALA A 149 -4.54 -21.14 13.03
C ALA A 149 -4.25 -19.73 13.58
N GLU A 150 -3.78 -19.66 14.81
CA GLU A 150 -3.50 -18.42 15.50
C GLU A 150 -2.08 -18.43 16.06
N TRP A 151 -1.34 -17.38 15.74
CA TRP A 151 -0.02 -17.13 16.28
C TRP A 151 -0.06 -15.87 17.14
N ARG A 152 0.24 -15.99 18.42
CA ARG A 152 0.38 -14.85 19.32
C ARG A 152 1.82 -14.64 19.69
N LEU A 153 2.27 -13.41 19.51
CA LEU A 153 3.61 -12.98 19.83
C LEU A 153 3.57 -11.92 20.93
N ALA A 154 4.50 -12.00 21.87
CA ALA A 154 4.80 -10.92 22.81
C ALA A 154 6.26 -10.49 22.66
N GLY A 155 6.55 -9.20 22.73
CA GLY A 155 7.92 -8.67 22.63
C GLY A 155 8.39 -8.48 21.19
N THR A 156 9.70 -8.41 20.97
CA THR A 156 10.30 -8.21 19.65
C THR A 156 10.96 -9.48 19.15
N HIS A 157 10.63 -9.91 17.93
CA HIS A 157 11.13 -11.13 17.31
C HIS A 157 11.64 -10.86 15.90
N SER A 158 12.54 -11.72 15.43
CA SER A 158 13.07 -11.67 14.06
C SER A 158 13.06 -13.05 13.43
N ILE A 159 12.53 -13.17 12.21
CA ILE A 159 12.49 -14.41 11.43
C ILE A 159 13.01 -14.17 10.01
N THR A 160 13.37 -15.23 9.31
CA THR A 160 13.85 -15.13 7.93
C THR A 160 12.71 -14.88 6.96
N SER A 161 11.60 -15.61 7.10
CA SER A 161 10.46 -15.49 6.20
C SER A 161 9.16 -15.87 6.91
N LEU A 162 8.09 -15.17 6.55
CA LEU A 162 6.72 -15.44 6.99
C LEU A 162 5.86 -15.85 5.79
N ALA A 163 5.19 -16.99 5.87
CA ALA A 163 4.18 -17.37 4.88
C ALA A 163 2.84 -17.61 5.58
N MET A 164 1.82 -16.82 5.23
CA MET A 164 0.47 -16.93 5.79
C MET A 164 -0.52 -17.21 4.66
N ALA A 165 -0.75 -18.48 4.36
CA ALA A 165 -1.82 -18.86 3.42
C ALA A 165 -3.20 -18.57 4.02
N GLY A 166 -3.30 -18.58 5.35
CA GLY A 166 -4.46 -18.19 6.13
C GLY A 166 -4.07 -17.94 7.59
N GLY A 167 -5.07 -17.92 8.47
CA GLY A 167 -4.85 -17.79 9.92
C GLY A 167 -4.69 -16.35 10.41
N GLN A 168 -4.44 -16.23 11.71
CA GLN A 168 -4.44 -14.99 12.47
C GLN A 168 -3.10 -14.76 13.16
N LEU A 169 -2.47 -13.62 12.94
CA LEU A 169 -1.33 -13.16 13.74
C LEU A 169 -1.83 -12.12 14.75
N GLY A 170 -1.65 -12.40 16.03
CA GLY A 170 -2.07 -11.54 17.13
C GLY A 170 -0.96 -11.34 18.18
N GLY A 171 -1.37 -10.83 19.34
CA GLY A 171 -0.48 -10.44 20.42
C GLY A 171 0.09 -9.03 20.26
N ASN A 172 0.93 -8.65 21.21
CA ASN A 172 1.46 -7.31 21.38
C ASN A 172 2.97 -7.36 21.10
N SER A 173 3.33 -7.28 19.82
CA SER A 173 4.70 -7.57 19.39
C SER A 173 5.18 -6.70 18.23
N VAL A 174 6.50 -6.71 18.06
CA VAL A 174 7.17 -6.32 16.81
C VAL A 174 7.75 -7.58 16.18
N LEU A 175 7.31 -7.93 14.98
CA LEU A 175 7.86 -9.01 14.19
C LEU A 175 8.64 -8.45 13.01
N ASN A 176 9.95 -8.67 12.99
CA ASN A 176 10.79 -8.38 11.83
C ASN A 176 10.93 -9.64 10.98
N THR A 177 10.70 -9.53 9.67
CA THR A 177 10.88 -10.65 8.74
C THR A 177 11.66 -10.21 7.50
N GLY A 178 12.51 -11.10 6.99
CA GLY A 178 13.24 -10.88 5.74
C GLY A 178 12.32 -10.87 4.53
N SER A 179 11.28 -11.71 4.51
CA SER A 179 10.26 -11.72 3.45
C SER A 179 8.89 -12.13 4.00
N ALA A 180 7.81 -11.83 3.27
CA ALA A 180 6.46 -12.21 3.66
C ALA A 180 5.57 -12.62 2.48
N SER A 181 4.65 -13.57 2.69
CA SER A 181 3.58 -13.86 1.73
C SER A 181 2.22 -14.00 2.44
N PHE A 182 1.20 -13.37 1.88
CA PHE A 182 -0.14 -13.27 2.45
C PHE A 182 -1.18 -13.81 1.45
N GLY A 183 -1.65 -15.03 1.69
CA GLY A 183 -2.64 -15.74 0.88
C GLY A 183 -4.06 -15.74 1.43
N GLY A 184 -4.28 -15.10 2.59
CA GLY A 184 -5.57 -15.09 3.30
C GLY A 184 -5.44 -14.64 4.76
N ALA A 185 -4.44 -13.80 5.04
CA ALA A 185 -3.96 -13.53 6.39
C ALA A 185 -4.84 -12.53 7.14
N VAL A 186 -5.06 -12.78 8.43
CA VAL A 186 -5.63 -11.80 9.37
C VAL A 186 -4.54 -11.33 10.32
N LEU A 187 -4.25 -10.04 10.29
CA LEU A 187 -3.30 -9.38 11.16
C LEU A 187 -4.09 -8.60 12.20
N GLY A 188 -3.97 -9.01 13.46
CA GLY A 188 -4.61 -8.40 14.61
C GLY A 188 -5.84 -9.15 15.12
N ARG A 189 -6.13 -8.94 16.40
CA ARG A 189 -7.31 -9.47 17.10
C ARG A 189 -7.83 -8.47 18.12
N ALA A 190 -9.10 -8.61 18.49
CA ALA A 190 -9.76 -7.76 19.47
C ALA A 190 -9.14 -7.84 20.88
N ASP A 191 -8.50 -8.97 21.21
CA ASP A 191 -7.78 -9.18 22.47
C ASP A 191 -6.31 -8.72 22.43
N SER A 192 -5.84 -8.20 21.29
CA SER A 192 -4.45 -7.76 21.07
C SER A 192 -4.39 -6.24 20.98
N THR A 193 -3.39 -5.59 21.58
CA THR A 193 -3.10 -4.18 21.24
C THR A 193 -2.36 -4.09 19.90
N GLN A 194 -2.01 -2.88 19.49
CA GLN A 194 -1.15 -2.64 18.33
C GLN A 194 0.09 -3.54 18.35
N GLY A 195 0.22 -4.32 17.28
CA GLY A 195 1.44 -5.02 16.88
C GLY A 195 1.98 -4.40 15.60
N THR A 196 3.25 -4.66 15.32
CA THR A 196 3.94 -4.18 14.11
C THR A 196 4.64 -5.33 13.42
N ILE A 197 4.47 -5.42 12.11
CA ILE A 197 5.22 -6.33 11.24
C ILE A 197 6.09 -5.48 10.33
N ASN A 198 7.40 -5.72 10.35
CA ASN A 198 8.36 -5.09 9.44
C ASN A 198 8.85 -6.14 8.45
N VAL A 199 8.53 -5.95 7.16
CA VAL A 199 9.05 -6.80 6.08
C VAL A 199 10.21 -6.07 5.43
N ALA A 200 11.44 -6.53 5.67
CA ALA A 200 12.64 -5.87 5.17
C ALA A 200 12.89 -6.09 3.67
N GLY A 201 12.58 -7.30 3.18
CA GLY A 201 12.70 -7.67 1.77
C GLY A 201 11.35 -7.79 1.09
N ASN A 202 11.24 -8.72 0.14
CA ASN A 202 10.05 -8.83 -0.69
C ASN A 202 8.82 -9.30 0.10
N ALA A 203 7.66 -8.73 -0.26
CA ALA A 203 6.36 -9.20 0.19
C ALA A 203 5.47 -9.61 -1.00
N SER A 204 4.49 -10.48 -0.76
CA SER A 204 3.46 -10.76 -1.75
C SER A 204 2.07 -10.91 -1.12
N PHE A 205 1.06 -10.47 -1.86
CA PHE A 205 -0.35 -10.67 -1.55
C PHE A 205 -1.02 -11.45 -2.68
N SER A 206 -1.89 -12.38 -2.31
CA SER A 206 -2.77 -13.04 -3.28
C SER A 206 -3.87 -12.09 -3.74
N GLY A 207 -3.98 -11.91 -5.05
CA GLY A 207 -5.05 -11.18 -5.70
C GLY A 207 -6.42 -11.81 -5.55
N ALA A 208 -6.50 -13.10 -5.24
CA ALA A 208 -7.77 -13.84 -5.08
C ALA A 208 -8.26 -13.88 -3.64
N ALA A 209 -7.43 -13.51 -2.67
CA ALA A 209 -7.70 -13.70 -1.25
C ALA A 209 -8.08 -12.39 -0.54
N LEU A 210 -8.59 -12.55 0.68
CA LEU A 210 -8.77 -11.47 1.64
C LEU A 210 -7.57 -11.46 2.62
N ALA A 211 -6.79 -10.39 2.61
CA ALA A 211 -5.87 -10.06 3.68
C ALA A 211 -6.48 -8.93 4.52
N THR A 212 -6.34 -9.01 5.84
CA THR A 212 -7.00 -8.07 6.76
C THR A 212 -6.00 -7.57 7.79
N LEU A 213 -5.96 -6.26 8.02
CA LEU A 213 -5.26 -5.61 9.12
C LEU A 213 -6.31 -4.93 9.99
N ARG A 214 -6.44 -5.32 11.26
CA ARG A 214 -7.46 -4.76 12.18
C ARG A 214 -6.87 -4.46 13.55
N TYR A 215 -7.62 -3.76 14.39
CA TYR A 215 -7.25 -3.51 15.79
C TYR A 215 -5.92 -2.76 15.97
N GLY A 216 -5.62 -1.83 15.05
CA GLY A 216 -4.47 -0.94 15.12
C GLY A 216 -3.14 -1.56 14.71
N GLN A 217 -3.15 -2.71 14.03
CA GLN A 217 -1.95 -3.33 13.50
C GLN A 217 -1.27 -2.45 12.44
N VAL A 218 0.05 -2.50 12.44
CA VAL A 218 0.91 -1.80 11.48
C VAL A 218 1.70 -2.82 10.67
N LEU A 219 1.57 -2.75 9.34
CA LEU A 219 2.41 -3.51 8.41
C LEU A 219 3.29 -2.54 7.62
N ASN A 220 4.60 -2.65 7.82
CA ASN A 220 5.60 -1.87 7.11
C ASN A 220 6.25 -2.72 6.01
N LEU A 221 6.04 -2.31 4.76
CA LEU A 221 6.62 -2.94 3.57
C LEU A 221 7.88 -2.15 3.18
N ASN A 222 9.03 -2.58 3.69
CA ASN A 222 10.32 -1.94 3.47
C ASN A 222 11.11 -2.56 2.31
N GLY A 223 10.53 -3.54 1.61
CA GLY A 223 11.00 -4.03 0.32
C GLY A 223 9.87 -4.13 -0.71
N ASN A 224 10.21 -4.57 -1.93
CA ASN A 224 9.27 -4.59 -3.04
C ASN A 224 8.14 -5.60 -2.80
N THR A 225 6.92 -5.16 -3.05
CA THR A 225 5.69 -5.91 -2.80
C THR A 225 4.94 -6.16 -4.10
N SER A 226 4.42 -7.37 -4.29
CA SER A 226 3.50 -7.69 -5.39
C SER A 226 2.13 -8.09 -4.88
N TRP A 227 1.07 -7.64 -5.55
CA TRP A 227 -0.29 -8.08 -5.33
C TRP A 227 -0.84 -8.64 -6.64
N SER A 228 -0.98 -9.97 -6.70
CA SER A 228 -1.33 -10.65 -7.96
C SER A 228 -2.73 -10.27 -8.47
N ALA A 229 -3.04 -10.66 -9.70
CA ALA A 229 -4.36 -10.41 -10.27
C ALA A 229 -5.44 -11.25 -9.57
N GLY A 230 -6.66 -10.71 -9.45
CA GLY A 230 -7.80 -11.38 -8.84
C GLY A 230 -8.88 -10.39 -8.39
N ASN A 231 -9.90 -10.82 -7.66
CA ASN A 231 -10.96 -9.92 -7.15
C ASN A 231 -10.99 -9.88 -5.61
N GLY A 232 -9.85 -10.17 -4.99
CA GLY A 232 -9.61 -10.17 -3.55
C GLY A 232 -9.40 -8.77 -2.99
N ARG A 233 -9.02 -8.72 -1.71
CA ARG A 233 -8.99 -7.49 -0.92
C ARG A 233 -7.80 -7.44 0.02
N ILE A 234 -7.30 -6.24 0.25
CA ILE A 234 -6.47 -5.88 1.40
C ILE A 234 -7.30 -4.90 2.23
N GLU A 235 -7.93 -5.43 3.27
CA GLU A 235 -8.69 -4.62 4.22
C GLU A 235 -7.75 -4.03 5.27
N VAL A 236 -7.80 -2.71 5.42
CA VAL A 236 -7.11 -2.01 6.51
C VAL A 236 -8.20 -1.38 7.35
N GLY A 237 -8.31 -1.84 8.59
CA GLY A 237 -9.40 -1.53 9.51
C GLY A 237 -9.21 -0.21 10.24
N GLN A 238 -10.31 0.50 10.42
CA GLN A 238 -10.44 1.70 11.24
C GLN A 238 -10.09 1.43 12.70
N ALA A 239 -9.98 2.51 13.47
CA ALA A 239 -10.02 2.41 14.92
C ALA A 239 -11.33 1.70 15.30
N TYR A 240 -11.26 0.68 16.16
CA TYR A 240 -12.46 -0.03 16.58
C TYR A 240 -13.34 0.96 17.36
N ALA A 241 -14.46 1.36 16.76
CA ALA A 241 -15.46 2.18 17.43
C ALA A 241 -16.52 1.23 18.01
N GLY A 242 -16.15 0.44 19.02
CA GLY A 242 -17.13 0.03 20.01
C GLY A 242 -17.76 1.29 20.61
N ASN A 243 -19.03 1.25 21.04
CA ASN A 243 -19.81 2.39 21.54
C ASN A 243 -19.30 3.02 22.86
N ALA A 244 -17.98 3.11 23.06
CA ALA A 244 -17.32 3.67 24.22
C ALA A 244 -16.14 4.52 23.75
N SER A 245 -16.15 5.80 24.13
CA SER A 245 -15.14 6.81 23.78
C SER A 245 -13.78 6.61 24.49
N THR A 246 -13.37 5.37 24.73
CA THR A 246 -12.13 5.01 25.45
C THR A 246 -11.38 3.84 24.81
N ASP A 247 -11.64 3.54 23.53
CA ASP A 247 -10.94 2.45 22.84
C ASP A 247 -9.44 2.76 22.65
N PRO A 248 -8.51 1.88 23.08
CA PRO A 248 -7.06 2.06 22.92
C PRO A 248 -6.54 1.81 21.49
N HIS A 249 -7.35 1.24 20.59
CA HIS A 249 -6.90 0.80 19.27
C HIS A 249 -6.93 1.94 18.25
N ARG A 250 -5.74 2.36 17.81
CA ARG A 250 -5.56 3.29 16.69
C ARG A 250 -6.08 2.67 15.38
N VAL A 251 -6.22 3.49 14.35
CA VAL A 251 -6.42 3.02 12.97
C VAL A 251 -5.29 2.07 12.56
N SER A 252 -5.62 1.00 11.87
CA SER A 252 -4.61 0.08 11.32
C SER A 252 -3.92 0.73 10.12
N GLN A 253 -2.69 0.34 9.85
CA GLN A 253 -1.84 0.99 8.85
C GLN A 253 -1.14 -0.02 7.95
N LEU A 254 -1.23 0.21 6.64
CA LEU A 254 -0.37 -0.39 5.64
C LEU A 254 0.59 0.68 5.10
N ASN A 255 1.88 0.51 5.31
CA ASN A 255 2.90 1.48 4.94
C ASN A 255 3.79 0.92 3.83
N ILE A 256 3.82 1.59 2.68
CA ILE A 256 4.74 1.32 1.57
C ILE A 256 5.93 2.26 1.75
N GLY A 257 7.09 1.68 2.08
CA GLY A 257 8.30 2.42 2.42
C GLY A 257 8.87 3.26 1.27
N ALA A 258 9.55 4.36 1.60
CA ALA A 258 10.26 5.17 0.61
C ALA A 258 11.32 4.33 -0.11
N GLY A 259 11.47 4.52 -1.42
CA GLY A 259 12.41 3.76 -2.25
C GLY A 259 11.97 2.32 -2.58
N THR A 260 10.77 1.90 -2.19
CA THR A 260 10.21 0.58 -2.53
C THR A 260 9.07 0.69 -3.53
N THR A 261 8.70 -0.44 -4.15
CA THR A 261 7.58 -0.53 -5.08
C THR A 261 6.51 -1.50 -4.59
N PHE A 262 5.25 -1.07 -4.60
CA PHE A 262 4.07 -1.94 -4.48
C PHE A 262 3.43 -2.09 -5.86
N THR A 263 3.47 -3.30 -6.43
CA THR A 263 2.88 -3.59 -7.74
C THR A 263 1.54 -4.28 -7.61
N ASP A 264 0.47 -3.56 -7.95
CA ASP A 264 -0.87 -4.12 -8.13
C ASP A 264 -1.07 -4.57 -9.59
N ALA A 265 -1.25 -5.88 -9.79
CA ALA A 265 -1.48 -6.48 -11.11
C ALA A 265 -2.93 -6.30 -11.64
N GLY A 266 -3.79 -5.61 -10.89
CA GLY A 266 -5.15 -5.31 -11.27
C GLY A 266 -6.12 -6.46 -11.04
N ALA A 267 -7.35 -6.32 -11.51
CA ALA A 267 -8.43 -7.25 -11.24
C ALA A 267 -8.35 -8.53 -12.10
N ALA A 268 -9.19 -9.53 -11.80
CA ALA A 268 -9.24 -10.78 -12.58
C ALA A 268 -9.69 -10.58 -14.05
N GLY A 269 -10.35 -9.46 -14.34
CA GLY A 269 -10.84 -9.11 -15.67
C GLY A 269 -11.31 -7.65 -15.74
N ALA A 270 -11.73 -7.20 -16.92
CA ALA A 270 -12.08 -5.80 -17.17
C ALA A 270 -13.25 -5.27 -16.31
N ALA A 271 -14.21 -6.12 -15.96
CA ALA A 271 -15.31 -5.78 -15.05
C ALA A 271 -15.02 -6.12 -13.57
N GLY A 272 -13.83 -6.65 -13.28
CA GLY A 272 -13.44 -7.05 -11.92
C GLY A 272 -13.05 -5.86 -11.06
N THR A 273 -13.24 -6.02 -9.74
CA THR A 273 -12.86 -5.03 -8.74
C THR A 273 -12.02 -5.67 -7.64
N LYS A 274 -10.92 -5.01 -7.28
CA LYS A 274 -10.10 -5.27 -6.08
C LYS A 274 -10.23 -4.12 -5.11
N TYR A 275 -9.92 -4.38 -3.83
CA TYR A 275 -10.04 -3.36 -2.79
C TYR A 275 -8.77 -3.25 -1.95
N ILE A 276 -8.30 -2.02 -1.73
CA ILE A 276 -7.20 -1.70 -0.82
C ILE A 276 -7.68 -0.65 0.19
N GLY A 277 -7.51 -0.87 1.49
CA GLY A 277 -7.94 0.09 2.52
C GLY A 277 -9.45 0.14 2.79
N TYR A 278 -10.21 -0.91 2.45
CA TYR A 278 -11.69 -0.93 2.47
C TYR A 278 -12.38 -0.59 3.81
N ASP A 279 -11.72 -0.79 4.97
CA ASP A 279 -12.37 -0.83 6.28
C ASP A 279 -12.00 0.36 7.18
N GLY A 280 -11.53 1.48 6.61
CA GLY A 280 -11.35 2.76 7.30
C GLY A 280 -10.00 2.99 7.99
N GLY A 281 -9.04 2.09 7.76
CA GLY A 281 -7.64 2.26 8.12
C GLY A 281 -6.89 3.19 7.16
N GLN A 282 -5.56 3.19 7.23
CA GLN A 282 -4.72 4.04 6.39
C GLN A 282 -3.78 3.21 5.52
N VAL A 283 -3.75 3.53 4.23
CA VAL A 283 -2.77 3.05 3.25
C VAL A 283 -1.84 4.22 2.95
N ASN A 284 -0.61 4.16 3.43
CA ASN A 284 0.36 5.23 3.28
C ASN A 284 1.39 4.85 2.23
N ASN A 285 1.40 5.57 1.11
CA ASN A 285 2.36 5.38 0.04
C ASN A 285 3.44 6.47 0.09
N ALA A 286 4.61 6.14 0.67
CA ALA A 286 5.82 6.95 0.58
C ALA A 286 6.79 6.45 -0.51
N GLY A 287 6.57 5.23 -1.01
CA GLY A 287 7.30 4.63 -2.13
C GLY A 287 6.60 4.86 -3.47
N THR A 288 6.62 3.84 -4.32
CA THR A 288 5.92 3.81 -5.61
C THR A 288 4.81 2.77 -5.61
N TYR A 289 3.56 3.18 -5.77
CA TYR A 289 2.43 2.30 -6.02
C TYR A 289 2.20 2.20 -7.52
N VAL A 290 2.37 1.01 -8.10
CA VAL A 290 2.20 0.75 -9.54
C VAL A 290 0.90 0.00 -9.76
N ARG A 291 0.00 0.57 -10.56
CA ARG A 291 -1.26 -0.03 -10.97
C ARG A 291 -1.20 -0.49 -12.42
N ASN A 292 -1.23 -1.81 -12.63
CA ASN A 292 -1.18 -2.49 -13.92
C ASN A 292 -2.44 -3.33 -14.17
N GLY A 293 -2.60 -3.84 -15.39
CA GLY A 293 -3.62 -4.83 -15.71
C GLY A 293 -5.04 -4.26 -15.76
N LEU A 294 -6.02 -5.17 -15.82
CA LEU A 294 -7.41 -4.85 -16.12
C LEU A 294 -8.22 -4.41 -14.89
N GLY A 295 -9.44 -3.93 -15.14
CA GLY A 295 -10.46 -3.67 -14.12
C GLY A 295 -10.11 -2.54 -13.16
N THR A 296 -10.77 -2.55 -12.01
CA THR A 296 -10.68 -1.47 -11.02
C THR A 296 -10.00 -1.95 -9.76
N THR A 297 -9.06 -1.17 -9.25
CA THR A 297 -8.66 -1.23 -7.84
C THR A 297 -9.30 -0.06 -7.13
N GLN A 298 -10.08 -0.35 -6.10
CA GLN A 298 -10.81 0.65 -5.33
C GLN A 298 -10.12 0.86 -3.97
N SER A 299 -9.79 2.10 -3.69
CA SER A 299 -9.41 2.60 -2.38
C SER A 299 -10.57 3.39 -1.82
N ILE A 300 -11.24 2.85 -0.81
CA ILE A 300 -12.49 3.42 -0.30
C ILE A 300 -12.27 4.26 0.95
N LEU A 301 -11.17 4.10 1.69
CA LEU A 301 -10.90 4.90 2.88
C LEU A 301 -9.38 5.02 3.11
N GLY A 302 -8.85 6.25 3.08
CA GLY A 302 -7.55 6.57 3.67
C GLY A 302 -6.31 6.18 2.86
N PHE A 303 -6.29 6.41 1.55
CA PHE A 303 -5.06 6.30 0.76
C PHE A 303 -4.33 7.64 0.72
N ASN A 304 -3.18 7.71 1.39
CA ASN A 304 -2.33 8.89 1.46
C ASN A 304 -1.10 8.68 0.58
N ASN A 305 -0.98 9.47 -0.48
CA ASN A 305 0.16 9.45 -1.39
C ASN A 305 1.10 10.63 -1.10
N THR A 306 2.28 10.33 -0.55
CA THR A 306 3.41 11.27 -0.44
C THR A 306 4.55 10.91 -1.40
N GLY A 307 4.57 9.68 -1.93
CA GLY A 307 5.48 9.22 -2.96
C GLY A 307 4.87 9.31 -4.36
N THR A 308 4.90 8.21 -5.10
CA THR A 308 4.44 8.14 -6.49
C THR A 308 3.35 7.08 -6.67
N VAL A 309 2.29 7.42 -7.39
CA VAL A 309 1.32 6.47 -7.95
C VAL A 309 1.54 6.43 -9.46
N LEU A 310 1.90 5.27 -10.01
CA LEU A 310 2.02 5.04 -11.45
C LEU A 310 0.83 4.23 -11.94
N LEU A 311 -0.05 4.86 -12.72
CA LEU A 311 -1.23 4.23 -13.32
C LEU A 311 -0.88 3.85 -14.76
N ASN A 312 -0.36 2.65 -14.94
CA ASN A 312 0.05 2.15 -16.27
C ASN A 312 -1.13 1.61 -17.07
N ALA A 313 -2.12 1.02 -16.39
CA ALA A 313 -3.31 0.46 -17.02
C ALA A 313 -4.46 0.29 -16.02
N GLY A 314 -5.67 0.14 -16.57
CA GLY A 314 -6.89 -0.08 -15.78
C GLY A 314 -7.29 1.15 -14.99
N ARG A 315 -7.98 0.93 -13.86
CA ARG A 315 -8.56 2.00 -13.06
C ARG A 315 -8.10 1.93 -11.61
N LEU A 316 -7.72 3.07 -11.05
CA LEU A 316 -7.67 3.29 -9.60
C LEU A 316 -8.83 4.21 -9.22
N ALA A 317 -9.77 3.70 -8.45
CA ALA A 317 -10.87 4.47 -7.90
C ALA A 317 -10.56 4.86 -6.47
N VAL A 318 -10.66 6.15 -6.16
CA VAL A 318 -10.40 6.76 -4.87
C VAL A 318 -11.64 7.50 -4.40
N ASP A 319 -11.75 7.72 -3.10
CA ASP A 319 -12.85 8.41 -2.45
C ASP A 319 -12.38 9.79 -1.91
N GLN A 320 -13.24 10.50 -1.19
CA GLN A 320 -12.94 11.81 -0.60
C GLN A 320 -11.79 11.79 0.43
N HIS A 321 -11.44 10.62 0.97
CA HIS A 321 -10.33 10.48 1.93
C HIS A 321 -8.97 10.34 1.26
N PHE A 322 -8.92 10.22 -0.07
CA PHE A 322 -7.66 10.20 -0.79
C PHE A 322 -6.93 11.54 -0.65
N ARG A 323 -5.68 11.47 -0.23
CA ARG A 323 -4.78 12.62 -0.11
C ARG A 323 -3.61 12.43 -1.02
N ASN A 324 -3.51 13.24 -2.07
CA ASN A 324 -2.31 13.33 -2.88
C ASN A 324 -1.51 14.58 -2.53
N THR A 325 -0.31 14.40 -1.99
CA THR A 325 0.72 15.44 -1.89
C THR A 325 2.01 15.07 -2.64
N GLY A 326 2.10 13.84 -3.13
CA GLY A 326 3.14 13.36 -4.02
C GLY A 326 2.77 13.50 -5.50
N VAL A 327 3.14 12.50 -6.30
CA VAL A 327 2.88 12.44 -7.75
C VAL A 327 1.90 11.32 -8.07
N VAL A 328 0.95 11.60 -8.96
CA VAL A 328 0.16 10.60 -9.66
C VAL A 328 0.41 10.76 -11.15
N GLU A 329 0.98 9.74 -11.78
CA GLU A 329 1.27 9.69 -13.21
C GLU A 329 0.34 8.70 -13.91
N LEU A 330 -0.34 9.17 -14.96
CA LEU A 330 -1.32 8.40 -15.72
C LEU A 330 -0.79 8.11 -17.12
N ALA A 331 -0.65 6.83 -17.45
CA ALA A 331 -0.41 6.41 -18.83
C ALA A 331 -1.69 6.51 -19.67
N GLY A 332 -1.53 6.61 -20.99
CA GLY A 332 -2.64 6.60 -21.94
C GLY A 332 -3.53 5.37 -21.74
N GLY A 333 -4.85 5.61 -21.60
CA GLY A 333 -5.85 4.56 -21.34
C GLY A 333 -6.00 4.13 -19.87
N ALA A 334 -5.15 4.60 -18.97
CA ALA A 334 -5.35 4.42 -17.53
C ALA A 334 -6.28 5.50 -16.95
N VAL A 335 -7.02 5.14 -15.90
CA VAL A 335 -8.01 6.04 -15.29
C VAL A 335 -7.82 6.18 -13.78
N LEU A 336 -7.75 7.42 -13.31
CA LEU A 336 -7.92 7.77 -11.90
C LEU A 336 -9.36 8.25 -11.68
N LYS A 337 -10.14 7.56 -10.85
CA LYS A 337 -11.55 7.91 -10.57
C LYS A 337 -11.72 8.53 -9.20
N GLY A 338 -12.33 9.70 -9.12
CA GLY A 338 -13.03 10.16 -7.92
C GLY A 338 -14.39 9.47 -7.77
N SER A 339 -14.62 8.81 -6.63
CA SER A 339 -15.86 8.07 -6.34
C SER A 339 -16.83 8.82 -5.45
N ASP A 340 -16.45 10.04 -5.04
CA ASP A 340 -17.24 10.93 -4.19
C ASP A 340 -17.40 12.30 -4.85
N GLN A 341 -18.22 13.16 -4.23
CA GLN A 341 -18.60 14.46 -4.79
C GLN A 341 -17.43 15.42 -4.98
N VAL A 342 -16.39 15.33 -4.14
CA VAL A 342 -15.24 16.24 -4.20
C VAL A 342 -13.96 15.41 -4.32
N PHE A 343 -13.28 15.56 -5.45
CA PHE A 343 -11.96 14.98 -5.66
C PHE A 343 -10.90 16.09 -5.57
N ILE A 344 -10.12 16.11 -4.50
CA ILE A 344 -9.12 17.15 -4.24
C ILE A 344 -7.72 16.64 -4.55
N ASN A 345 -6.95 17.39 -5.33
CA ASN A 345 -5.53 17.16 -5.55
C ASN A 345 -4.67 18.29 -4.94
N HIS A 346 -3.74 17.97 -4.05
CA HIS A 346 -2.72 18.91 -3.54
C HIS A 346 -1.33 18.68 -4.14
N GLY A 347 -1.09 17.50 -4.73
CA GLY A 347 0.18 17.10 -5.32
C GLY A 347 0.23 17.35 -6.82
N THR A 348 0.94 16.50 -7.53
CA THR A 348 1.03 16.56 -8.99
C THR A 348 0.16 15.48 -9.63
N LEU A 349 -0.65 15.88 -10.62
CA LEU A 349 -1.28 14.99 -11.59
C LEU A 349 -0.55 15.16 -12.93
N GLN A 350 -0.04 14.09 -13.50
CA GLN A 350 0.72 14.17 -14.75
C GLN A 350 0.46 13.01 -15.72
N GLY A 351 0.89 13.17 -16.97
CA GLY A 351 0.80 12.15 -18.00
C GLY A 351 -0.35 12.35 -18.98
N THR A 352 -0.80 11.25 -19.62
CA THR A 352 -1.71 11.27 -20.77
C THR A 352 -2.97 10.43 -20.61
N GLY A 353 -3.25 9.96 -19.39
CA GLY A 353 -4.46 9.22 -19.06
C GLY A 353 -5.69 10.10 -18.80
N THR A 354 -6.65 9.52 -18.09
CA THR A 354 -7.91 10.18 -17.74
C THR A 354 -8.08 10.32 -16.23
N VAL A 355 -8.45 11.50 -15.78
CA VAL A 355 -9.07 11.71 -14.47
C VAL A 355 -10.59 11.75 -14.66
N GLU A 356 -11.30 10.83 -14.03
CA GLU A 356 -12.77 10.78 -14.09
C GLU A 356 -13.33 11.18 -12.73
N THR A 357 -14.24 12.14 -12.70
CA THR A 357 -14.94 12.52 -11.47
C THR A 357 -16.11 11.57 -11.21
N LEU A 358 -16.89 11.79 -10.15
CA LEU A 358 -18.02 10.90 -9.83
C LEU A 358 -19.05 10.84 -10.96
N ASN A 359 -19.33 11.99 -11.56
CA ASN A 359 -20.12 12.16 -12.78
C ASN A 359 -19.85 13.54 -13.37
N ALA A 360 -20.46 13.84 -14.51
CA ALA A 360 -20.26 15.07 -15.28
C ALA A 360 -20.28 16.35 -14.41
N SER A 361 -21.28 16.48 -13.52
CA SER A 361 -21.49 17.67 -12.67
C SER A 361 -20.65 17.71 -11.39
N HIS A 362 -19.60 16.90 -11.27
CA HIS A 362 -18.68 16.95 -10.14
C HIS A 362 -17.29 17.32 -10.62
N ALA A 363 -16.61 18.14 -9.80
CA ALA A 363 -15.32 18.71 -10.15
C ALA A 363 -14.13 17.96 -9.55
N LEU A 364 -13.08 17.85 -10.37
CA LEU A 364 -11.72 17.77 -9.86
C LEU A 364 -11.33 19.16 -9.32
N SER A 365 -11.09 19.26 -8.01
CA SER A 365 -10.56 20.47 -7.37
C SER A 365 -9.04 20.36 -7.27
N ASN A 366 -8.34 21.06 -8.15
CA ASN A 366 -6.88 21.02 -8.21
C ASN A 366 -6.25 22.22 -7.48
N LEU A 367 -5.61 21.94 -6.34
CA LEU A 367 -4.81 22.87 -5.56
C LEU A 367 -3.29 22.69 -5.80
N GLY A 368 -2.89 21.59 -6.42
CA GLY A 368 -1.51 21.30 -6.78
C GLY A 368 -1.21 21.59 -8.25
N SER A 369 -0.41 20.74 -8.90
CA SER A 369 -0.01 20.90 -10.29
C SER A 369 -0.70 19.90 -11.21
N ILE A 370 -1.09 20.34 -12.41
CA ILE A 370 -1.47 19.50 -13.54
C ILE A 370 -0.41 19.66 -14.63
N ASN A 371 0.20 18.54 -15.04
CA ASN A 371 1.24 18.48 -16.06
C ASN A 371 0.81 17.48 -17.14
N PRO A 372 0.03 17.92 -18.16
CA PRO A 372 -0.30 17.03 -19.25
C PRO A 372 0.99 16.60 -19.96
N GLY A 373 1.21 15.31 -20.15
CA GLY A 373 2.41 14.81 -20.84
C GLY A 373 3.68 14.76 -20.01
N SER A 374 4.82 14.82 -20.72
CA SER A 374 6.17 14.73 -20.18
C SER A 374 7.01 15.86 -20.74
N LEU A 375 8.02 16.30 -19.98
CA LEU A 375 8.85 17.44 -20.36
C LEU A 375 9.36 17.35 -21.81
N GLY A 376 8.97 18.32 -22.65
CA GLY A 376 9.42 18.44 -24.04
C GLY A 376 8.67 17.56 -25.06
N ALA A 377 7.55 16.94 -24.68
CA ALA A 377 6.67 16.23 -25.62
C ALA A 377 5.19 16.54 -25.30
N GLY A 378 4.43 16.97 -26.31
CA GLY A 378 3.02 17.31 -26.13
C GLY A 378 2.19 16.15 -25.58
N GLY A 379 1.54 16.40 -24.45
CA GLY A 379 0.61 15.47 -23.81
C GLY A 379 -0.85 15.91 -23.88
N LEU A 380 -1.75 14.94 -23.82
CA LEU A 380 -3.17 15.17 -23.56
C LEU A 380 -3.57 14.46 -22.27
N LEU A 381 -3.88 15.23 -21.23
CA LEU A 381 -4.55 14.72 -20.03
C LEU A 381 -6.04 14.97 -20.17
N SER A 382 -6.86 13.93 -19.99
CA SER A 382 -8.32 14.08 -20.05
C SER A 382 -8.92 14.21 -18.65
N VAL A 383 -9.89 15.09 -18.49
CA VAL A 383 -10.76 15.19 -17.32
C VAL A 383 -12.19 14.91 -17.79
N THR A 384 -12.78 13.84 -17.29
CA THR A 384 -14.20 13.52 -17.52
C THR A 384 -15.00 14.01 -16.32
N GLY A 385 -15.73 15.11 -16.53
CA GLY A 385 -16.40 15.94 -15.53
C GLY A 385 -15.78 17.35 -15.47
N ASP A 386 -16.18 18.12 -14.46
CA ASP A 386 -15.71 19.50 -14.30
C ASP A 386 -14.25 19.56 -13.81
N LEU A 387 -13.57 20.67 -14.12
CA LEU A 387 -12.28 21.04 -13.54
C LEU A 387 -12.37 22.40 -12.85
N ASN A 388 -12.00 22.43 -11.57
CA ASN A 388 -11.75 23.65 -10.83
C ASN A 388 -10.25 23.78 -10.51
N LEU A 389 -9.56 24.67 -11.22
CA LEU A 389 -8.19 25.07 -10.90
C LEU A 389 -8.22 26.15 -9.82
N ALA A 390 -7.87 25.78 -8.58
CA ALA A 390 -7.91 26.68 -7.43
C ALA A 390 -6.82 27.76 -7.48
N LEU A 391 -6.91 28.76 -6.60
CA LEU A 391 -5.98 29.91 -6.56
C LEU A 391 -4.50 29.52 -6.39
N VAL A 392 -4.22 28.43 -5.69
CA VAL A 392 -2.85 27.91 -5.51
C VAL A 392 -2.47 26.86 -6.56
N GLY A 393 -3.45 26.43 -7.36
CA GLY A 393 -3.26 25.44 -8.42
C GLY A 393 -2.44 25.99 -9.59
N THR A 394 -1.73 25.09 -10.26
CA THR A 394 -0.95 25.41 -11.45
C THR A 394 -1.29 24.45 -12.59
N LEU A 395 -1.49 24.99 -13.79
CA LEU A 395 -1.48 24.23 -15.04
C LEU A 395 -0.14 24.48 -15.73
N ASN A 396 0.63 23.40 -15.94
CA ASN A 396 1.93 23.45 -16.60
C ASN A 396 1.78 22.99 -18.05
N ILE A 397 2.32 23.76 -19.01
CA ILE A 397 2.18 23.51 -20.43
C ILE A 397 3.53 23.65 -21.14
N ASP A 398 3.94 22.60 -21.84
CA ASP A 398 5.03 22.64 -22.80
C ASP A 398 4.52 22.93 -24.22
N LEU A 399 5.13 23.92 -24.87
CA LEU A 399 4.95 24.26 -26.27
C LEU A 399 6.07 23.62 -27.09
N VAL A 400 5.74 22.55 -27.82
CA VAL A 400 6.70 21.83 -28.68
C VAL A 400 6.58 22.25 -30.14
N ALA A 401 5.35 22.30 -30.66
CA ALA A 401 4.99 22.84 -31.96
C ALA A 401 3.47 23.08 -31.99
N PRO A 402 2.94 23.88 -32.92
CA PRO A 402 1.50 24.07 -33.06
C PRO A 402 0.77 22.72 -33.19
N GLY A 403 -0.18 22.46 -32.30
CA GLY A 403 -0.92 21.19 -32.24
C GLY A 403 -0.18 20.01 -31.59
N GLN A 404 1.07 20.21 -31.15
CA GLN A 404 1.88 19.23 -30.40
C GLN A 404 2.29 19.77 -29.02
N ASN A 405 1.50 20.69 -28.47
CA ASN A 405 1.67 21.19 -27.11
C ASN A 405 0.92 20.35 -26.09
N ASP A 406 1.26 20.54 -24.83
CA ASP A 406 0.48 20.01 -23.73
C ASP A 406 -0.92 20.62 -23.71
N ARG A 407 -1.90 19.78 -23.40
CA ARG A 407 -3.30 20.19 -23.28
C ARG A 407 -4.04 19.38 -22.23
N VAL A 408 -4.96 20.05 -21.56
CA VAL A 408 -6.00 19.39 -20.77
C VAL A 408 -7.32 19.41 -21.53
N ALA A 409 -7.97 18.27 -21.69
CA ALA A 409 -9.32 18.19 -22.27
C ALA A 409 -10.33 17.88 -21.16
N ILE A 410 -11.20 18.84 -20.88
CA ILE A 410 -12.28 18.73 -19.90
C ILE A 410 -13.57 18.45 -20.67
N SER A 411 -14.36 17.47 -20.25
CA SER A 411 -15.60 17.12 -20.95
C SER A 411 -16.79 18.02 -20.62
N ASP A 412 -16.67 18.82 -19.55
CA ASP A 412 -17.73 19.65 -18.98
C ASP A 412 -17.14 21.02 -18.57
N ASP A 413 -17.58 21.62 -17.48
CA ASP A 413 -17.23 22.97 -17.06
C ASP A 413 -15.77 23.15 -16.61
N LEU A 414 -15.19 24.29 -16.98
CA LEU A 414 -13.91 24.76 -16.46
C LEU A 414 -14.08 26.03 -15.62
N SER A 415 -13.57 26.00 -14.40
CA SER A 415 -13.31 27.18 -13.57
C SER A 415 -11.82 27.34 -13.36
N VAL A 416 -11.25 28.48 -13.76
CA VAL A 416 -9.82 28.74 -13.59
C VAL A 416 -9.52 29.86 -12.60
N SER A 417 -8.49 29.63 -11.82
CA SER A 417 -7.77 30.60 -11.01
C SER A 417 -6.29 30.19 -11.00
N GLY A 418 -5.47 30.85 -10.20
CA GLY A 418 -4.10 30.42 -9.97
C GLY A 418 -3.17 30.70 -11.14
N THR A 419 -2.22 29.80 -11.41
CA THR A 419 -1.12 30.05 -12.35
C THR A 419 -1.20 29.17 -13.60
N LEU A 420 -1.12 29.77 -14.78
CA LEU A 420 -0.71 29.09 -16.00
C LEU A 420 0.81 29.25 -16.14
N ALA A 421 1.54 28.15 -16.21
CA ALA A 421 2.98 28.17 -16.44
C ALA A 421 3.29 27.51 -17.78
N VAL A 422 4.05 28.23 -18.61
CA VAL A 422 4.28 27.85 -20.00
C VAL A 422 5.77 27.80 -20.26
N TRP A 423 6.21 26.72 -20.89
CA TRP A 423 7.57 26.51 -21.36
C TRP A 423 7.55 26.31 -22.88
N ALA A 424 8.60 26.74 -23.58
CA ALA A 424 8.82 26.34 -24.96
C ALA A 424 10.29 25.92 -25.13
N ALA A 425 10.57 24.66 -24.81
CA ALA A 425 11.92 24.13 -24.97
C ALA A 425 12.13 23.70 -26.43
N GLY A 426 12.93 24.46 -27.18
CA GLY A 426 13.39 24.07 -28.52
C GLY A 426 12.47 24.42 -29.69
N TYR A 427 11.36 25.13 -29.45
CA TYR A 427 10.51 25.69 -30.51
C TYR A 427 10.77 27.18 -30.71
N THR A 428 10.90 27.62 -31.96
CA THR A 428 10.97 29.04 -32.31
C THR A 428 9.57 29.55 -32.63
N LEU A 429 9.02 30.38 -31.75
CA LEU A 429 7.68 30.93 -31.89
C LEU A 429 7.58 31.86 -33.11
N GLN A 430 6.50 31.72 -33.87
CA GLN A 430 6.17 32.62 -34.98
C GLN A 430 4.96 33.49 -34.61
N LEU A 431 4.97 34.74 -35.08
CA LEU A 431 3.84 35.63 -34.89
C LEU A 431 2.56 35.02 -35.47
N GLY A 432 1.51 34.93 -34.66
CA GLY A 432 0.25 34.31 -35.06
C GLY A 432 0.15 32.81 -34.76
N ASP A 433 1.20 32.16 -34.27
CA ASP A 433 1.11 30.79 -33.75
C ASP A 433 0.04 30.70 -32.66
N ARG A 434 -0.70 29.58 -32.65
CA ARG A 434 -1.79 29.32 -31.71
C ARG A 434 -1.62 27.95 -31.07
N PHE A 435 -1.76 27.91 -29.76
CA PHE A 435 -1.67 26.69 -28.97
C PHE A 435 -2.92 26.58 -28.09
N VAL A 436 -3.74 25.56 -28.35
CA VAL A 436 -4.89 25.25 -27.48
C VAL A 436 -4.37 24.49 -26.28
N VAL A 437 -4.50 25.07 -25.09
CA VAL A 437 -3.94 24.52 -23.84
C VAL A 437 -5.01 23.90 -22.93
N ALA A 438 -6.27 24.31 -23.12
CA ALA A 438 -7.42 23.69 -22.48
C ALA A 438 -8.62 23.69 -23.43
N SER A 439 -9.41 22.61 -23.41
CA SER A 439 -10.74 22.54 -24.04
C SER A 439 -11.79 22.12 -23.02
N PHE A 440 -13.00 22.67 -23.09
CA PHE A 440 -14.08 22.49 -22.11
C PHE A 440 -15.45 22.78 -22.75
N ASP A 441 -16.55 22.42 -22.06
CA ASP A 441 -17.89 22.76 -22.53
C ASP A 441 -18.22 24.23 -22.27
N GLN A 442 -18.05 24.70 -21.04
CA GLN A 442 -18.24 26.11 -20.70
C GLN A 442 -17.17 26.62 -19.69
N LEU A 443 -16.75 27.87 -19.90
CA LEU A 443 -15.93 28.60 -18.95
C LEU A 443 -16.83 29.27 -17.90
N VAL A 444 -16.76 28.79 -16.67
CA VAL A 444 -17.62 29.27 -15.58
C VAL A 444 -17.20 30.68 -15.14
N GLY A 445 -18.19 31.57 -15.02
CA GLY A 445 -18.04 32.90 -14.43
C GLY A 445 -17.10 33.86 -15.18
N ALA A 446 -16.79 33.60 -16.46
CA ALA A 446 -15.75 34.32 -17.20
C ALA A 446 -14.40 34.33 -16.44
N SER A 447 -14.10 33.20 -15.78
CA SER A 447 -12.89 33.03 -14.99
C SER A 447 -11.62 33.09 -15.83
N ALA A 448 -10.51 33.54 -15.23
CA ALA A 448 -9.22 33.67 -15.89
C ALA A 448 -8.08 33.28 -14.93
N PHE A 449 -6.94 32.84 -15.49
CA PHE A 449 -5.75 32.62 -14.69
C PHE A 449 -5.34 33.90 -13.97
N THR A 450 -5.11 33.81 -12.66
CA THR A 450 -4.67 34.94 -11.84
C THR A 450 -3.26 35.38 -12.21
N ARG A 451 -2.43 34.44 -12.67
CA ARG A 451 -1.06 34.67 -13.10
C ARG A 451 -0.73 33.81 -14.31
N VAL A 452 0.07 34.37 -15.22
CA VAL A 452 0.70 33.62 -16.29
C VAL A 452 2.20 33.78 -16.17
N THR A 453 2.93 32.67 -16.24
CA THR A 453 4.39 32.65 -16.17
C THR A 453 4.97 32.06 -17.44
N TRP A 454 5.94 32.77 -18.02
CA TRP A 454 6.60 32.42 -19.27
C TRP A 454 8.03 32.01 -18.94
N ASN A 455 8.31 30.71 -19.01
CA ASN A 455 9.57 30.14 -18.59
C ASN A 455 10.44 29.84 -19.80
N GLY A 456 11.61 30.48 -19.87
CA GLY A 456 12.53 30.33 -21.01
C GLY A 456 12.11 31.09 -22.28
N LEU A 457 11.13 31.98 -22.17
CA LEU A 457 10.52 32.75 -23.25
C LEU A 457 10.82 34.24 -23.05
N THR A 458 12.00 34.69 -23.46
CA THR A 458 12.40 36.10 -23.32
C THR A 458 12.01 36.89 -24.57
N ASN A 459 11.22 37.95 -24.40
CA ASN A 459 10.73 38.90 -25.43
C ASN A 459 9.50 38.47 -26.23
N ASP A 460 9.00 37.24 -26.07
CA ASP A 460 7.75 36.82 -26.69
C ASP A 460 6.53 37.31 -25.88
N VAL A 461 5.62 38.02 -26.54
CA VAL A 461 4.35 38.42 -25.92
C VAL A 461 3.28 37.44 -26.36
N PHE A 462 2.75 36.69 -25.42
CA PHE A 462 1.57 35.88 -25.65
C PHE A 462 0.32 36.64 -25.22
N ALA A 463 -0.72 36.55 -26.06
CA ALA A 463 -2.07 36.82 -25.64
C ALA A 463 -2.71 35.50 -25.17
N VAL A 464 -3.29 35.50 -23.98
CA VAL A 464 -4.17 34.41 -23.52
C VAL A 464 -5.59 34.74 -23.94
N GLU A 465 -6.14 33.94 -24.83
CA GLU A 465 -7.51 34.05 -25.31
C GLU A 465 -8.39 33.06 -24.55
N TYR A 466 -9.44 33.57 -23.90
CA TYR A 466 -10.47 32.79 -23.24
C TYR A 466 -11.68 32.72 -24.17
N ASN A 467 -11.73 31.68 -25.00
CA ASN A 467 -12.83 31.45 -25.94
C ASN A 467 -13.98 30.71 -25.26
N ALA A 468 -15.08 30.50 -25.98
CA ALA A 468 -16.28 29.83 -25.44
C ALA A 468 -16.01 28.39 -24.98
N HIS A 469 -15.13 27.66 -25.68
CA HIS A 469 -14.88 26.22 -25.48
C HIS A 469 -13.39 25.86 -25.37
N ASP A 470 -12.50 26.86 -25.37
CA ASP A 470 -11.07 26.64 -25.23
C ASP A 470 -10.33 27.84 -24.64
N ILE A 471 -9.13 27.57 -24.11
CA ILE A 471 -8.12 28.59 -23.83
C ILE A 471 -7.00 28.42 -24.85
N THR A 472 -6.72 29.48 -25.58
CA THR A 472 -5.71 29.52 -26.64
C THR A 472 -4.61 30.53 -26.28
N LEU A 473 -3.36 30.09 -26.39
CA LEU A 473 -2.20 30.97 -26.38
C LEU A 473 -1.89 31.41 -27.80
N ARG A 474 -1.92 32.72 -28.05
CA ARG A 474 -1.55 33.30 -29.35
C ARG A 474 -0.29 34.12 -29.23
N VAL A 475 0.71 33.82 -30.05
CA VAL A 475 1.92 34.64 -30.16
C VAL A 475 1.54 35.97 -30.80
N ALA A 476 1.78 37.07 -30.08
CA ALA A 476 1.43 38.42 -30.47
C ALA A 476 2.67 39.30 -30.65
N ALA A 477 2.54 40.35 -31.46
CA ALA A 477 3.62 41.29 -31.68
C ALA A 477 3.83 42.12 -30.42
N VAL A 478 5.09 42.32 -30.03
CA VAL A 478 5.45 43.32 -29.03
C VAL A 478 5.05 44.69 -29.60
N PRO A 479 4.26 45.51 -28.90
CA PRO A 479 4.04 46.89 -29.33
C PRO A 479 5.39 47.60 -29.35
N GLU A 480 5.92 47.92 -30.54
CA GLU A 480 7.21 48.58 -30.62
C GLU A 480 7.15 49.95 -29.91
N PRO A 481 8.09 50.27 -29.00
CA PRO A 481 8.14 51.56 -28.31
C PRO A 481 8.18 52.76 -29.27
N GLN A 482 8.70 52.53 -30.48
CA GLN A 482 8.88 53.53 -31.53
C GLN A 482 7.53 54.04 -32.07
N THR A 483 6.52 53.18 -32.14
CA THR A 483 5.18 53.53 -32.63
C THR A 483 4.47 54.51 -31.68
N TRP A 484 4.66 54.34 -30.38
CA TRP A 484 4.19 55.28 -29.36
C TRP A 484 4.95 56.60 -29.40
N LEU A 485 6.26 56.56 -29.58
CA LEU A 485 7.09 57.75 -29.74
C LEU A 485 6.75 58.54 -31.02
N MET A 486 6.43 57.86 -32.13
CA MET A 486 5.98 58.51 -33.36
C MET A 486 4.56 59.06 -33.26
N LEU A 487 3.64 58.38 -32.56
CA LEU A 487 2.30 58.87 -32.31
C LEU A 487 2.32 60.10 -31.39
N LEU A 488 3.08 60.06 -30.29
CA LEU A 488 3.28 61.19 -29.38
C LEU A 488 4.01 62.34 -30.09
N GLY A 489 5.03 62.04 -30.89
CA GLY A 489 5.73 63.02 -31.72
C GLY A 489 4.81 63.67 -32.77
N GLY A 490 3.94 62.89 -33.40
CA GLY A 490 2.95 63.36 -34.37
C GLY A 490 1.87 64.25 -33.74
N LEU A 491 1.36 63.87 -32.56
CA LEU A 491 0.39 64.67 -31.79
C LEU A 491 1.01 65.98 -31.28
N ALA A 492 2.27 65.95 -30.82
CA ALA A 492 3.01 67.15 -30.44
C ALA A 492 3.23 68.10 -31.64
N ALA A 493 3.55 67.55 -32.82
CA ALA A 493 3.70 68.34 -34.04
C ALA A 493 2.37 68.97 -34.51
N LEU A 494 1.24 68.26 -34.35
CA LEU A 494 -0.10 68.78 -34.65
C LEU A 494 -0.54 69.87 -33.66
N GLY A 495 -0.25 69.69 -32.36
CA GLY A 495 -0.46 70.71 -31.33
C GLY A 495 0.36 71.99 -31.60
N TYR A 496 1.62 71.83 -31.99
CA TYR A 496 2.50 72.95 -32.36
C TYR A 496 1.99 73.70 -33.61
N ARG A 497 1.46 72.99 -34.61
CA ARG A 497 0.86 73.61 -35.80
C ARG A 497 -0.42 74.40 -35.50
N ARG A 498 -1.25 73.92 -34.58
CA ARG A 498 -2.50 74.61 -34.19
C ARG A 498 -2.25 75.90 -33.39
N TRP A 499 -1.13 75.96 -32.66
CA TRP A 499 -0.69 77.16 -31.94
C TRP A 499 -0.13 78.26 -32.86
N ARG A 500 0.23 77.92 -34.11
CA ARG A 500 0.79 78.85 -35.12
C ARG A 500 -0.21 79.26 -36.21
N ALA A 501 -1.49 78.93 -36.10
CA ALA A 501 -2.49 79.48 -37.03
C ALA A 501 -2.73 80.96 -36.69
N PRO A 502 -2.36 81.92 -37.57
CA PRO A 502 -2.60 83.34 -37.32
C PRO A 502 -4.12 83.60 -37.30
N HIS A 503 -4.56 84.39 -36.33
CA HIS A 503 -5.90 84.97 -36.33
C HIS A 503 -6.00 85.90 -37.55
N ALA A 504 -6.74 85.47 -38.57
CA ALA A 504 -7.16 86.35 -39.65
C ALA A 504 -8.41 87.13 -39.18
N ALA A 505 -8.30 88.46 -39.24
CA ALA A 505 -9.40 89.40 -39.17
C ALA A 505 -10.14 89.47 -40.52
#